data_AF-A0A849PME0-F1
#
_entry.id   AF-A0A849PME0-F1
#
_cell.length_a   1.000
_cell.length_b   1.000
_cell.length_c   1.000
_cell.angle_alpha   90.00
_cell.angle_beta   90.00
_cell.angle_gamma   90.00
#
_symmetry.space_group_name_H-M   'P 1'
#
loop_
_entity.id
_entity.type
_entity.pdbx_description
1 polymer ?
#
loop_
_entity_poly.entity_id
_entity_poly.type
_entity_poly.pdbx_seq_one_letter_code
_entity_poly.pdbx_strand_id
1 'polypeptide(L)'
;MRLGDIIHVASADTYTVKLCDENSGFAGQFVSVSTSDATIIGVVTGVSHSVKEDMVGYLSQDKKIKYQPYIEDYKNSYCTVHGLGTLSDGGGGDGAVYAVDRSPHIDDPVKPASTDEIMRFHTAGKRPCAPYLYDLKDQLQSPVILKMTDEIVDAVPESGKMLDLVRKYMKRIA
;
A
#
# COMPACT_ATOMS: atom_id res chain seq x y z
N MET A 1 -7.50 -8.39 -9.54
CA MET A 1 -8.34 -7.70 -8.54
C MET A 1 -7.89 -6.26 -8.48
N ARG A 2 -8.81 -5.27 -8.50
CA ARG A 2 -8.47 -3.83 -8.40
C ARG A 2 -8.68 -3.38 -6.96
N LEU A 3 -7.73 -2.65 -6.39
CA LEU A 3 -7.84 -2.10 -5.04
C LEU A 3 -8.62 -0.80 -5.07
N GLY A 4 -8.29 0.09 -6.00
CA GLY A 4 -8.85 1.42 -6.11
C GLY A 4 -8.16 2.26 -7.17
N ASP A 5 -8.42 3.57 -7.12
CA ASP A 5 -7.86 4.57 -8.04
C ASP A 5 -7.23 5.74 -7.29
N ILE A 6 -6.11 6.25 -7.80
CA ILE A 6 -5.44 7.40 -7.20
C ILE A 6 -6.31 8.65 -7.38
N ILE A 7 -6.66 9.30 -6.28
CA ILE A 7 -7.45 10.53 -6.29
C ILE A 7 -6.64 11.76 -5.88
N HIS A 8 -5.48 11.55 -5.27
CA HIS A 8 -4.59 12.61 -4.82
C HIS A 8 -3.14 12.12 -4.76
N VAL A 9 -2.22 12.98 -5.18
CA VAL A 9 -0.77 12.76 -5.16
C VAL A 9 -0.17 13.85 -4.28
N ALA A 10 0.30 13.49 -3.10
CA ALA A 10 0.89 14.42 -2.13
C ALA A 10 2.37 14.68 -2.43
N SER A 11 3.09 13.64 -2.85
CA SER A 11 4.51 13.68 -3.21
C SER A 11 4.80 12.62 -4.28
N ALA A 12 6.06 12.56 -4.73
CA ALA A 12 6.50 11.55 -5.70
C ALA A 12 6.33 10.12 -5.20
N ASP A 13 6.23 9.89 -3.89
CA ASP A 13 6.13 8.59 -3.23
C ASP A 13 4.89 8.44 -2.35
N THR A 14 3.99 9.43 -2.23
CA THR A 14 2.85 9.35 -1.31
C THR A 14 1.56 9.75 -2.01
N TYR A 15 0.58 8.83 -1.99
CA TYR A 15 -0.67 8.97 -2.75
C TYR A 15 -1.87 8.55 -1.90
N THR A 16 -3.02 9.14 -2.20
CA THR A 16 -4.31 8.71 -1.66
C THR A 16 -5.11 7.99 -2.74
N VAL A 17 -5.56 6.79 -2.39
CA VAL A 17 -6.32 5.91 -3.27
C VAL A 17 -7.73 5.79 -2.74
N LYS A 18 -8.72 5.98 -3.62
CA LYS A 18 -10.11 5.66 -3.33
C LYS A 18 -10.34 4.18 -3.58
N LEU A 19 -10.69 3.45 -2.53
CA LEU A 19 -10.92 2.01 -2.58
C LEU A 19 -12.24 1.70 -3.30
N CYS A 20 -12.25 0.60 -4.06
CA CYS A 20 -13.46 0.11 -4.73
C CYS A 20 -14.42 -0.62 -3.77
N ASP A 21 -13.93 -1.13 -2.64
CA ASP A 21 -14.68 -1.87 -1.63
C ASP A 21 -14.22 -1.39 -0.24
N GLU A 22 -15.12 -1.39 0.74
CA GLU A 22 -14.80 -0.99 2.11
C GLU A 22 -13.84 -1.95 2.80
N ASN A 23 -13.86 -3.22 2.39
CA ASN A 23 -13.01 -4.25 2.97
C ASN A 23 -11.72 -4.49 2.16
N SER A 24 -11.48 -3.72 1.10
CA SER A 24 -10.27 -3.85 0.30
C SER A 24 -9.15 -2.99 0.87
N GLY A 25 -7.97 -3.57 1.08
CA GLY A 25 -6.82 -2.84 1.60
C GLY A 25 -6.61 -3.00 3.10
N PHE A 26 -5.38 -3.28 3.51
CA PHE A 26 -4.97 -3.21 4.92
C PHE A 26 -3.56 -2.63 5.03
N ALA A 27 -3.26 -2.02 6.18
CA ALA A 27 -1.94 -1.45 6.42
C ALA A 27 -0.85 -2.53 6.39
N GLY A 28 0.22 -2.27 5.62
CA GLY A 28 1.29 -3.21 5.33
C GLY A 28 1.09 -4.07 4.09
N GLN A 29 -0.04 -3.94 3.39
CA GLN A 29 -0.28 -4.62 2.12
C GLN A 29 0.54 -4.00 0.99
N PHE A 30 1.22 -4.83 0.20
CA PHE A 30 1.89 -4.40 -1.03
C PHE A 30 0.89 -4.14 -2.15
N VAL A 31 1.13 -3.04 -2.87
CA VAL A 31 0.32 -2.61 -4.01
C VAL A 31 1.21 -2.33 -5.21
N SER A 32 0.66 -2.56 -6.39
CA SER A 32 1.26 -2.16 -7.66
C SER A 32 0.42 -1.07 -8.32
N VAL A 33 1.12 -0.06 -8.83
CA VAL A 33 0.57 1.03 -9.64
C VAL A 33 1.21 0.95 -11.01
N SER A 34 0.41 0.62 -12.01
CA SER A 34 0.87 0.55 -13.39
C SER A 34 0.95 1.97 -13.97
N THR A 35 2.15 2.45 -14.25
CA THR A 35 2.36 3.70 -15.01
C THR A 35 2.67 3.37 -16.47
N SER A 36 2.81 4.39 -17.33
CA SER A 36 3.11 4.18 -18.75
C SER A 36 4.47 3.50 -19.01
N ASP A 37 5.43 3.66 -18.10
CA ASP A 37 6.83 3.30 -18.33
C ASP A 37 7.35 2.24 -17.35
N ALA A 38 6.75 2.14 -16.16
CA ALA A 38 7.18 1.22 -15.10
C ALA A 38 6.03 0.87 -14.15
N THR A 39 6.21 -0.19 -13.37
CA THR A 39 5.29 -0.51 -12.27
C THR A 39 5.86 0.01 -10.96
N ILE A 40 5.15 0.92 -10.29
CA ILE A 40 5.53 1.39 -8.95
C ILE A 40 5.05 0.34 -7.95
N ILE A 41 5.96 -0.14 -7.10
CA ILE A 41 5.65 -0.98 -5.94
C ILE A 41 5.51 -0.06 -4.73
N GLY A 42 4.37 -0.15 -4.06
CA GLY A 42 4.07 0.61 -2.85
C GLY A 42 3.54 -0.26 -1.73
N VAL A 43 3.35 0.35 -0.57
CA VAL A 43 2.71 -0.26 0.59
C VAL A 43 1.59 0.65 1.09
N VAL A 44 0.48 0.05 1.51
CA VAL A 44 -0.58 0.76 2.21
C VAL A 44 -0.11 1.10 3.62
N THR A 45 -0.06 2.38 3.98
CA THR A 45 0.37 2.83 5.32
C THR A 45 -0.79 3.04 6.28
N GLY A 46 -1.98 3.33 5.76
CA GLY A 46 -3.19 3.51 6.53
C GLY A 46 -4.44 3.41 5.68
N VAL A 47 -5.54 3.05 6.33
CA VAL A 47 -6.89 2.99 5.74
C VAL A 47 -7.79 3.90 6.56
N SER A 48 -8.54 4.76 5.89
CA SER A 48 -9.48 5.69 6.49
C SER A 48 -10.84 5.56 5.83
N HIS A 49 -11.88 5.44 6.64
CA HIS A 49 -13.26 5.45 6.16
C HIS A 49 -13.84 6.83 6.43
N SER A 50 -14.38 7.46 5.39
CA SER A 50 -15.11 8.71 5.54
C SER A 50 -16.58 8.50 5.17
N VAL A 51 -17.45 9.14 5.94
CA VAL A 51 -18.83 9.37 5.55
C VAL A 51 -18.91 10.84 5.15
N LYS A 52 -19.37 11.13 3.94
CA LYS A 52 -19.47 12.52 3.46
C LYS A 52 -20.37 13.33 4.40
N GLU A 53 -19.79 14.27 5.15
CA GLU A 53 -20.47 15.01 6.23
C GLU A 53 -21.61 15.93 5.74
N ASP A 54 -21.60 16.32 4.46
CA ASP A 54 -22.56 17.26 3.86
C ASP A 54 -24.04 16.84 4.03
N MET A 55 -24.32 15.55 4.27
CA MET A 55 -25.69 15.03 4.47
C MET A 55 -26.01 14.70 5.94
N VAL A 56 -25.01 14.55 6.82
CA VAL A 56 -25.23 14.12 8.21
C VAL A 56 -25.59 15.30 9.12
N GLY A 57 -25.10 16.50 8.79
CA GLY A 57 -25.36 17.74 9.55
C GLY A 57 -26.82 18.22 9.52
N TYR A 58 -27.64 17.75 8.57
CA TYR A 58 -29.03 18.18 8.39
C TYR A 58 -30.09 17.17 8.88
N LEU A 59 -29.68 16.04 9.46
CA LEU A 59 -30.59 14.98 9.90
C LEU A 59 -30.68 14.92 11.43
N SER A 60 -31.88 15.16 11.97
CA SER A 60 -32.21 14.90 13.38
C SER A 60 -31.99 13.42 13.72
N GLN A 61 -31.70 13.10 15.00
CA GLN A 61 -31.38 11.73 15.46
C GLN A 61 -32.41 10.69 15.00
N ASP A 62 -33.70 11.01 15.00
CA ASP A 62 -34.77 10.10 14.56
C ASP A 62 -34.74 9.80 13.06
N LYS A 63 -34.25 10.75 12.25
CA LYS A 63 -34.12 10.57 10.80
C LYS A 63 -32.86 9.79 10.43
N LYS A 64 -31.81 9.80 11.26
CA LYS A 64 -30.59 9.01 11.02
C LYS A 64 -30.88 7.51 10.91
N ILE A 65 -31.80 6.97 11.70
CA ILE A 65 -32.21 5.55 11.65
C ILE A 65 -32.94 5.23 10.34
N LYS A 66 -33.82 6.14 9.87
CA LYS A 66 -34.59 5.96 8.63
C LYS A 66 -33.71 6.06 7.37
N TYR A 67 -32.67 6.89 7.41
CA TYR A 67 -31.76 7.10 6.29
C TYR A 67 -30.47 6.28 6.38
N GLN A 68 -30.27 5.51 7.46
CA GLN A 68 -29.09 4.67 7.68
C GLN A 68 -28.73 3.77 6.48
N PRO A 69 -29.71 3.12 5.79
CA PRO A 69 -29.41 2.32 4.59
C PRO A 69 -28.91 3.15 3.41
N TYR A 70 -29.31 4.42 3.31
CA TYR A 70 -28.92 5.34 2.23
C TYR A 70 -27.62 6.09 2.56
N ILE A 71 -27.17 6.09 3.82
CA ILE A 71 -25.87 6.63 4.24
C ILE A 71 -24.74 5.67 3.83
N GLU A 72 -25.03 4.37 3.70
CA GLU A 72 -24.06 3.37 3.23
C GLU A 72 -23.56 3.67 1.80
N ASP A 73 -24.42 4.25 0.95
CA ASP A 73 -24.07 4.67 -0.41
C ASP A 73 -23.05 5.84 -0.46
N TYR A 74 -22.81 6.53 0.66
CA TYR A 74 -21.87 7.66 0.76
C TYR A 74 -20.59 7.34 1.54
N LYS A 75 -20.45 6.11 2.01
CA LYS A 75 -19.22 5.67 2.64
C LYS A 75 -18.16 5.52 1.56
N ASN A 76 -17.09 6.30 1.67
CA ASN A 76 -15.92 6.15 0.81
C ASN A 76 -14.77 5.71 1.69
N SER A 77 -14.12 4.63 1.28
CA SER A 77 -12.92 4.13 1.92
C SER A 77 -11.72 4.60 1.12
N TYR A 78 -10.74 5.15 1.83
CA TYR A 78 -9.49 5.63 1.25
C TYR A 78 -8.34 4.93 1.90
N CYS A 79 -7.26 4.72 1.15
CA CYS A 79 -5.99 4.31 1.72
C CYS A 79 -4.88 5.26 1.30
N THR A 80 -3.88 5.38 2.18
CA THR A 80 -2.64 6.07 1.86
C THR A 80 -1.63 5.04 1.41
N VAL A 81 -1.04 5.26 0.25
CA VAL A 81 0.01 4.42 -0.34
C VAL A 81 1.32 5.17 -0.28
N HIS A 82 2.35 4.48 0.20
CA HIS A 82 3.73 4.94 0.13
C HIS A 82 4.50 4.09 -0.89
N GLY A 83 5.04 4.73 -1.93
CA GLY A 83 5.82 4.14 -2.99
C GLY A 83 7.22 3.78 -2.50
N LEU A 84 7.60 2.53 -2.67
CA LEU A 84 8.89 1.98 -2.24
C LEU A 84 9.93 2.03 -3.35
N GLY A 85 9.47 1.97 -4.60
CA GLY A 85 10.35 1.94 -5.76
C GLY A 85 9.62 1.52 -7.03
N THR A 86 10.37 1.40 -8.11
CA THR A 86 9.86 0.97 -9.41
C THR A 86 10.42 -0.37 -9.81
N LEU A 87 9.57 -1.19 -10.41
CA LEU A 87 9.93 -2.43 -11.09
C LEU A 87 9.89 -2.19 -12.60
N SER A 88 11.01 -2.49 -13.26
CA SER A 88 11.11 -2.46 -14.73
C SER A 88 10.52 -3.74 -15.33
N ASP A 89 9.74 -3.63 -16.40
CA ASP A 89 9.14 -4.79 -17.10
C ASP A 89 10.17 -5.69 -17.84
N GLY A 90 11.43 -5.28 -17.89
CA GLY A 90 12.52 -6.07 -18.48
C GLY A 90 12.86 -7.27 -17.60
N GLY A 91 12.51 -8.48 -18.05
CA GLY A 91 12.65 -9.76 -17.34
C GLY A 91 14.07 -10.27 -17.03
N GLY A 92 15.01 -9.40 -16.67
CA GLY A 92 16.26 -9.74 -15.99
C GLY A 92 16.12 -9.38 -14.52
N GLY A 93 16.46 -10.29 -13.60
CA GLY A 93 16.30 -10.15 -12.15
C GLY A 93 17.18 -9.10 -11.46
N ASP A 94 17.33 -7.92 -12.08
CA ASP A 94 18.11 -6.76 -11.66
C ASP A 94 17.35 -5.44 -11.97
N GLY A 95 16.01 -5.51 -12.00
CA GLY A 95 15.13 -4.44 -12.49
C GLY A 95 14.41 -3.61 -11.41
N ALA A 96 14.70 -3.85 -10.13
CA ALA A 96 14.10 -3.11 -9.02
C ALA A 96 14.95 -1.90 -8.65
N VAL A 97 14.36 -0.71 -8.73
CA VAL A 97 14.95 0.55 -8.29
C VAL A 97 14.21 0.99 -7.03
N TYR A 98 14.91 1.08 -5.90
CA TYR A 98 14.33 1.46 -4.60
C TYR A 98 14.20 2.98 -4.45
N ALA A 99 13.67 3.62 -5.48
CA ALA A 99 13.37 5.05 -5.52
C ALA A 99 12.19 5.26 -6.47
N VAL A 100 11.35 6.25 -6.15
CA VAL A 100 10.27 6.68 -7.03
C VAL A 100 10.62 8.05 -7.60
N ASP A 101 11.17 8.04 -8.80
CA ASP A 101 11.60 9.28 -9.48
C ASP A 101 10.44 9.97 -10.20
N ARG A 102 9.33 9.25 -10.42
CA ARG A 102 8.15 9.75 -11.14
C ARG A 102 6.88 9.41 -10.39
N SER A 103 6.10 10.45 -10.08
CA SER A 103 4.79 10.27 -9.49
C SER A 103 3.82 9.61 -10.47
N PRO A 104 2.91 8.74 -10.01
CA PRO A 104 1.78 8.28 -10.78
C PRO A 104 0.80 9.45 -11.04
N HIS A 105 -0.12 9.23 -11.97
CA HIS A 105 -1.17 10.18 -12.29
C HIS A 105 -2.42 9.93 -11.45
N ILE A 106 -3.26 10.96 -11.33
CA ILE A 106 -4.63 10.79 -10.85
C ILE A 106 -5.36 9.85 -11.82
N ASP A 107 -6.23 9.01 -11.27
CA ASP A 107 -6.96 7.93 -11.94
C ASP A 107 -6.13 6.72 -12.37
N ASP A 108 -4.81 6.71 -12.09
CA ASP A 108 -4.01 5.49 -12.30
C ASP A 108 -4.53 4.37 -11.37
N PRO A 109 -4.75 3.16 -11.93
CA PRO A 109 -5.35 2.07 -11.17
C PRO A 109 -4.34 1.44 -10.21
N VAL A 110 -4.77 1.24 -8.98
CA VAL A 110 -4.00 0.56 -7.93
C VAL A 110 -4.53 -0.86 -7.75
N LYS A 111 -3.62 -1.82 -7.68
CA LYS A 111 -3.94 -3.24 -7.50
C LYS A 111 -3.10 -3.81 -6.36
N PRO A 112 -3.56 -4.87 -5.68
CA PRO A 112 -2.68 -5.65 -4.81
C PRO A 112 -1.51 -6.18 -5.64
N ALA A 113 -0.30 -6.05 -5.10
CA ALA A 113 0.87 -6.62 -5.75
C ALA A 113 0.75 -8.15 -5.77
N SER A 114 1.05 -8.75 -6.91
CA SER A 114 1.14 -10.19 -7.06
C SER A 114 2.37 -10.75 -6.37
N THR A 115 2.32 -12.04 -6.01
CA THR A 115 3.46 -12.74 -5.42
C THR A 115 4.72 -12.64 -6.30
N ASP A 116 4.56 -12.67 -7.62
CA ASP A 116 5.67 -12.52 -8.57
C ASP A 116 6.28 -11.12 -8.55
N GLU A 117 5.46 -10.06 -8.49
CA GLU A 117 5.94 -8.68 -8.34
C GLU A 117 6.70 -8.49 -7.03
N ILE A 118 6.15 -8.99 -5.91
CA ILE A 118 6.82 -8.94 -4.61
C ILE A 118 8.15 -9.71 -4.68
N MET A 119 8.14 -10.92 -5.23
CA MET A 119 9.36 -11.73 -5.35
C MET A 119 10.43 -11.03 -6.19
N ARG A 120 10.07 -10.45 -7.34
CA ARG A 120 11.02 -9.72 -8.21
C ARG A 120 11.57 -8.47 -7.54
N PHE A 121 10.73 -7.72 -6.82
CA PHE A 121 11.16 -6.51 -6.12
C PHE A 121 12.12 -6.82 -4.96
N HIS A 122 11.97 -7.99 -4.34
CA HIS A 122 12.76 -8.43 -3.18
C HIS A 122 13.87 -9.42 -3.52
N THR A 123 14.19 -9.62 -4.80
CA THR A 123 15.23 -10.55 -5.23
C THR A 123 16.21 -9.85 -6.16
N ALA A 124 17.46 -9.68 -5.71
CA ALA A 124 18.55 -9.15 -6.53
C ALA A 124 19.61 -10.25 -6.69
N GLY A 125 20.00 -10.55 -7.93
CA GLY A 125 21.02 -11.58 -8.19
C GLY A 125 20.69 -12.97 -7.61
N LYS A 126 19.40 -13.35 -7.61
CA LYS A 126 18.84 -14.59 -7.01
C LYS A 126 18.96 -14.70 -5.48
N ARG A 127 19.20 -13.58 -4.79
CA ARG A 127 19.22 -13.53 -3.33
C ARG A 127 18.14 -12.58 -2.82
N PRO A 128 17.48 -12.91 -1.69
CA PRO A 128 16.58 -11.99 -1.02
C PRO A 128 17.30 -10.69 -0.66
N CYS A 129 16.68 -9.56 -0.98
CA CYS A 129 17.22 -8.23 -0.79
C CYS A 129 16.08 -7.28 -0.41
N ALA A 130 16.24 -6.53 0.68
CA ALA A 130 15.27 -5.53 1.11
C ALA A 130 15.97 -4.34 1.79
N PRO A 131 16.89 -3.65 1.07
CA PRO A 131 17.76 -2.63 1.66
C PRO A 131 16.97 -1.41 2.15
N TYR A 132 15.89 -1.08 1.46
CA TYR A 132 15.01 0.03 1.76
C TYR A 132 14.28 -0.09 3.11
N LEU A 133 14.18 -1.30 3.69
CA LEU A 133 13.51 -1.49 4.99
C LEU A 133 14.20 -0.71 6.12
N TYR A 134 15.51 -0.45 5.99
CA TYR A 134 16.23 0.36 6.96
C TYR A 134 15.76 1.82 6.94
N ASP A 135 15.56 2.39 5.75
CA ASP A 135 15.18 3.78 5.55
C ASP A 135 13.73 4.05 5.94
N LEU A 136 12.87 3.02 5.84
CA LEU A 136 11.46 3.10 6.22
C LEU A 136 11.22 3.12 7.73
N LYS A 137 12.23 2.79 8.57
CA LYS A 137 12.04 2.68 10.03
C LYS A 137 11.52 3.96 10.67
N ASP A 138 11.92 5.12 10.13
CA ASP A 138 11.56 6.44 10.65
C ASP A 138 10.35 7.03 9.91
N GLN A 139 9.95 6.40 8.80
CA GLN A 139 8.90 6.89 7.90
C GLN A 139 7.57 6.16 8.11
N LEU A 140 7.64 4.87 8.47
CA LEU A 140 6.47 4.01 8.64
C LEU A 140 6.33 3.54 10.08
N GLN A 141 5.09 3.32 10.51
CA GLN A 141 4.80 2.78 11.83
C GLN A 141 5.24 1.31 11.92
N SER A 142 5.76 0.89 13.09
CA SER A 142 6.23 -0.48 13.32
C SER A 142 5.22 -1.58 12.91
N PRO A 143 3.90 -1.45 13.16
CA PRO A 143 2.92 -2.46 12.71
C PRO A 143 2.87 -2.64 11.19
N VAL A 144 3.04 -1.56 10.41
CA VAL A 144 3.09 -1.60 8.95
C VAL A 144 4.28 -2.41 8.50
N ILE A 145 5.47 -2.12 9.06
CA ILE A 145 6.70 -2.81 8.68
C ILE A 145 6.67 -4.28 9.07
N LEU A 146 6.10 -4.61 10.23
CA LEU A 146 5.89 -6.01 10.64
C LEU A 146 4.99 -6.75 9.65
N LYS A 147 3.90 -6.11 9.19
CA LYS A 147 2.98 -6.73 8.23
C LYS A 147 3.58 -6.85 6.83
N MET A 148 4.34 -5.86 6.37
CA MET A 148 5.17 -5.99 5.16
C MET A 148 6.09 -7.19 5.26
N THR A 149 6.73 -7.36 6.42
CA THR A 149 7.64 -8.48 6.66
C THR A 149 6.93 -9.83 6.60
N ASP A 150 5.65 -9.93 6.97
CA ASP A 150 4.86 -11.15 6.76
C ASP A 150 4.62 -11.39 5.27
N GLU A 151 4.18 -10.38 4.51
CA GLU A 151 3.93 -10.54 3.07
C GLU A 151 5.18 -10.91 2.28
N ILE A 152 6.35 -10.38 2.66
CA ILE A 152 7.62 -10.73 2.01
C ILE A 152 8.00 -12.18 2.32
N VAL A 153 7.82 -12.65 3.56
CA VAL A 153 8.12 -14.04 3.91
C VAL A 153 7.20 -15.01 3.17
N ASP A 154 5.93 -14.65 3.01
CA ASP A 154 4.97 -15.46 2.27
C ASP A 154 5.33 -15.56 0.77
N ALA A 155 5.83 -14.46 0.18
CA ALA A 155 6.23 -14.44 -1.23
C ALA A 155 7.66 -14.95 -1.50
N VAL A 156 8.59 -14.74 -0.56
CA VAL A 156 10.01 -15.09 -0.65
C VAL A 156 10.45 -15.77 0.66
N PRO A 157 10.15 -17.07 0.85
CA PRO A 157 10.42 -17.77 2.11
C PRO A 157 11.89 -17.75 2.54
N GLU A 158 12.82 -17.69 1.59
CA GLU A 158 14.27 -17.61 1.82
C GLU A 158 14.69 -16.35 2.58
N SER A 159 13.86 -15.30 2.54
CA SER A 159 14.10 -14.03 3.26
C SER A 159 13.90 -14.15 4.78
N GLY A 160 13.28 -15.23 5.27
CA GLY A 160 12.84 -15.37 6.67
C GLY A 160 13.93 -15.07 7.71
N LYS A 161 15.13 -15.64 7.55
CA LYS A 161 16.25 -15.41 8.51
C LYS A 161 16.71 -13.95 8.57
N MET A 162 16.71 -13.25 7.42
CA MET A 162 17.06 -11.83 7.34
C MET A 162 15.97 -10.99 8.02
N LEU A 163 14.72 -11.32 7.71
CA LEU A 163 13.55 -10.60 8.20
C LEU A 163 13.25 -10.85 9.68
N ASP A 164 13.68 -11.96 10.27
CA ASP A 164 13.60 -12.22 11.71
C ASP A 164 14.34 -11.15 12.53
N LEU A 165 15.47 -10.64 12.02
CA LEU A 165 16.21 -9.56 12.67
C LEU A 165 15.40 -8.26 12.64
N VAL A 166 14.77 -7.95 11.50
CA VAL A 166 13.89 -6.79 11.34
C VAL A 166 12.70 -6.90 12.30
N ARG A 167 12.05 -8.07 12.39
CA ARG A 167 10.93 -8.31 13.32
C ARG A 167 11.34 -8.09 14.77
N LYS A 168 12.48 -8.64 15.18
CA LYS A 168 13.01 -8.50 16.56
C LYS A 168 13.29 -7.04 16.89
N TYR A 169 13.86 -6.29 15.94
CA TYR A 169 14.13 -4.88 16.12
C TYR A 169 12.85 -4.06 16.23
N MET A 170 11.90 -4.23 15.29
CA MET A 170 10.64 -3.48 15.27
C MET A 170 9.78 -3.73 16.50
N LYS A 171 9.74 -4.97 17.01
CA LYS A 171 9.01 -5.30 18.25
C LYS A 171 9.62 -4.68 19.51
N ARG A 172 10.89 -4.26 19.47
CA ARG A 172 11.57 -3.64 20.62
C ARG A 172 11.29 -2.14 20.71
N ILE A 173 10.94 -1.51 19.59
CA ILE A 173 10.70 -0.07 19.49
C ILE A 173 9.21 0.31 19.37
N ALA A 174 8.33 -0.68 19.17
CA ALA A 174 6.87 -0.54 19.22
C ALA A 174 6.37 -0.52 20.67
#